data_AF-A0A9D6J500-F1
#
_entry.id   AF-A0A9D6J500-F1
#
_cell.length_a   1.000
_cell.length_b   1.000
_cell.length_c   1.000
_cell.angle_alpha   90.00
_cell.angle_beta   90.00
_cell.angle_gamma   90.00
#
_symmetry.space_group_name_H-M   'P 1'
#
loop_
_entity.id
_entity.type
_entity.pdbx_description
1 polymer ?
#
loop_
_entity_poly.entity_id
_entity_poly.type
_entity_poly.pdbx_seq_one_letter_code
_entity_poly.pdbx_strand_id
1 'polypeptide(L)'
;YVTTPGIQNLPLEVKEDKNKVSDFKLDSASELPINFGMVFDVSGSMKADHKLEKAKEAAIEFIELMKSNDKAFLIKFSDAPELVQGLISDRRKLQQEIEYFQPLHGTALYDSVYMGVEMISKVKDRPALVILTDGVDENAARTGPGSVRTLREVVDFAKKLDVQIFSIGLGRELRMRGSKGEGVLRTFSEQTGGSYFFAPSASELEQIFRTVIREVGSQSKLSFVPPSGANDGAWHTIELGIPTRKELTFIYKPTYLAK
;
A
#
# COMPACT_ATOMS: atom_id res chain seq x y z
N TYR A 1 7.50 -8.55 4.91
CA TYR A 1 8.22 -8.53 3.63
C TYR A 1 9.26 -7.41 3.62
N VAL A 2 10.32 -7.57 2.83
CA VAL A 2 11.37 -6.56 2.61
C VAL A 2 11.47 -6.29 1.11
N THR A 3 11.43 -5.02 0.73
CA THR A 3 11.45 -4.56 -0.67
C THR A 3 12.80 -3.92 -0.95
N THR A 4 13.73 -4.67 -1.54
CA THR A 4 15.01 -4.16 -2.04
C THR A 4 15.53 -5.13 -3.10
N PRO A 5 15.66 -4.69 -4.37
CA PRO A 5 16.19 -5.55 -5.43
C PRO A 5 17.55 -6.15 -5.06
N GLY A 6 17.67 -7.48 -5.16
CA GLY A 6 18.92 -8.18 -4.90
C GLY A 6 19.33 -8.28 -3.43
N ILE A 7 18.43 -7.99 -2.48
CA ILE A 7 18.74 -7.99 -1.03
C ILE A 7 19.34 -9.31 -0.54
N GLN A 8 18.97 -10.44 -1.13
CA GLN A 8 19.51 -11.77 -0.79
C GLN A 8 21.04 -11.87 -0.96
N ASN A 9 21.64 -11.02 -1.80
CA ASN A 9 23.08 -11.01 -2.08
C ASN A 9 23.83 -9.96 -1.24
N LEU A 10 23.14 -9.24 -0.36
CA LEU A 10 23.74 -8.21 0.48
C LEU A 10 24.15 -8.80 1.84
N PRO A 11 25.26 -8.33 2.45
CA PRO A 11 25.67 -8.74 3.79
C PRO A 11 24.77 -8.07 4.84
N LEU A 12 23.52 -8.53 4.92
CA LEU A 12 22.48 -7.96 5.75
C LEU A 12 22.71 -8.27 7.23
N GLU A 13 22.49 -7.27 8.08
CA GLU A 13 22.33 -7.41 9.51
C GLU A 13 20.86 -7.23 9.87
N VAL A 14 20.32 -8.18 10.63
CA VAL A 14 18.96 -8.16 11.16
C VAL A 14 19.04 -8.07 12.67
N LYS A 15 18.27 -7.15 13.27
CA LYS A 15 18.12 -7.05 14.73
C LYS A 15 16.66 -7.10 15.13
N GLU A 16 16.39 -7.79 16.22
CA GLU A 16 15.12 -7.75 16.97
C GLU A 16 15.38 -7.02 18.28
N ASP A 17 14.67 -5.91 18.53
CA ASP A 17 14.81 -5.12 19.76
C ASP A 17 16.28 -4.83 20.11
N LYS A 18 17.06 -4.47 19.08
CA LYS A 18 18.51 -4.21 19.12
C LYS A 18 19.41 -5.45 19.33
N ASN A 19 18.84 -6.63 19.55
CA ASN A 19 19.56 -7.89 19.63
C ASN A 19 19.79 -8.46 18.23
N LYS A 20 21.03 -8.90 17.96
CA LYS A 20 21.38 -9.47 16.66
C LYS A 20 20.64 -10.80 16.43
N VAL A 21 20.03 -10.93 15.27
CA VAL A 21 19.43 -12.18 14.78
C VAL A 21 20.51 -12.94 13.99
N SER A 22 20.90 -14.12 14.46
CA SER A 22 21.97 -14.94 13.86
C SER A 22 21.48 -15.89 12.78
N ASP A 23 20.22 -16.36 12.87
CA ASP A 23 19.62 -17.30 11.91
C ASP A 23 18.35 -16.69 11.30
N PHE A 24 18.50 -16.20 10.07
CA PHE A 24 17.40 -15.67 9.27
C PHE A 24 17.49 -16.17 7.82
N LYS A 25 16.35 -16.18 7.14
CA LYS A 25 16.18 -16.57 5.75
C LYS A 25 15.47 -15.47 4.97
N LEU A 26 15.90 -15.26 3.74
CA LEU A 26 15.25 -14.38 2.77
C LEU A 26 14.81 -15.21 1.58
N ASP A 27 13.52 -15.48 1.51
CA ASP A 27 12.92 -16.20 0.38
C ASP A 27 12.43 -15.19 -0.66
N SER A 28 12.96 -15.27 -1.89
CA SER A 28 12.47 -14.45 -3.00
C SER A 28 11.02 -14.82 -3.30
N ALA A 29 10.13 -13.83 -3.32
CA ALA A 29 8.74 -14.05 -3.70
C ALA A 29 8.50 -13.86 -5.22
N SER A 30 9.55 -13.65 -6.02
CA SER A 30 9.47 -13.19 -7.43
C SER A 30 8.61 -14.06 -8.36
N GLU A 31 8.53 -15.38 -8.09
CA GLU A 31 7.84 -16.36 -8.93
C GLU A 31 6.35 -16.53 -8.61
N LEU A 32 5.88 -16.05 -7.46
CA LEU A 32 4.47 -16.13 -7.10
C LEU A 32 3.66 -15.01 -7.78
N PRO A 33 2.39 -15.26 -8.17
CA PRO A 33 1.52 -14.19 -8.65
C PRO A 33 1.36 -13.09 -7.61
N ILE A 34 1.14 -11.86 -8.07
CA ILE A 34 0.81 -10.73 -7.21
C ILE A 34 -0.71 -10.58 -7.16
N ASN A 35 -1.23 -10.37 -5.95
CA ASN A 35 -2.62 -10.04 -5.75
C ASN A 35 -2.73 -8.59 -5.28
N PHE A 36 -3.37 -7.76 -6.08
CA PHE A 36 -3.56 -6.34 -5.81
C PHE A 36 -4.96 -6.07 -5.27
N GLY A 37 -5.05 -5.27 -4.22
CA GLY A 37 -6.27 -4.56 -3.87
C GLY A 37 -6.11 -3.12 -4.31
N MET A 38 -6.92 -2.64 -5.25
CA MET A 38 -6.82 -1.26 -5.71
C MET A 38 -7.99 -0.44 -5.15
N VAL A 39 -7.67 0.63 -4.43
CA VAL A 39 -8.64 1.49 -3.73
C VAL A 39 -8.59 2.88 -4.36
N PHE A 40 -9.67 3.25 -5.05
CA PHE A 40 -9.75 4.46 -5.87
C PHE A 40 -10.64 5.51 -5.24
N ASP A 41 -10.06 6.69 -5.04
CA ASP A 41 -10.82 7.88 -4.69
C ASP A 41 -11.61 8.36 -5.92
N VAL A 42 -12.93 8.42 -5.77
CA VAL A 42 -13.84 9.02 -6.75
C VAL A 42 -14.61 10.18 -6.13
N SER A 43 -14.05 10.84 -5.11
CA SER A 43 -14.66 11.99 -4.44
C SER A 43 -14.69 13.26 -5.30
N GLY A 44 -15.34 14.30 -4.78
CA GLY A 44 -15.58 15.53 -5.52
C GLY A 44 -14.31 16.31 -5.84
N SER A 45 -13.27 16.19 -5.02
CA SER A 45 -11.95 16.81 -5.25
C SER A 45 -11.27 16.24 -6.51
N MET A 46 -11.54 14.97 -6.82
CA MET A 46 -10.98 14.27 -7.98
C MET A 46 -11.51 14.81 -9.32
N LYS A 47 -12.57 15.63 -9.31
CA LYS A 47 -13.06 16.34 -10.50
C LYS A 47 -12.10 17.47 -10.95
N ALA A 48 -11.41 18.11 -10.02
CA ALA A 48 -10.53 19.22 -10.34
C ALA A 48 -9.32 18.75 -11.16
N ASP A 49 -8.84 19.59 -12.09
CA ASP A 49 -7.66 19.35 -12.92
C ASP A 49 -7.65 17.99 -13.66
N HIS A 50 -8.83 17.41 -13.93
CA HIS A 50 -9.01 16.08 -14.53
C HIS A 50 -8.31 14.94 -13.76
N LYS A 51 -8.20 15.06 -12.43
CA LYS A 51 -7.51 14.08 -11.58
C LYS A 51 -8.08 12.66 -11.71
N LEU A 52 -9.41 12.52 -11.71
CA LEU A 52 -10.04 11.20 -11.86
C LEU A 52 -9.75 10.57 -13.22
N GLU A 53 -9.80 11.33 -14.32
CA GLU A 53 -9.51 10.76 -15.65
C GLU A 53 -8.05 10.31 -15.75
N LYS A 54 -7.11 11.11 -15.24
CA LYS A 54 -5.70 10.73 -15.17
C LYS A 54 -5.46 9.51 -14.29
N ALA A 55 -6.19 9.42 -13.18
CA ALA A 55 -6.18 8.27 -12.29
C ALA A 55 -6.66 7.00 -13.00
N LYS A 56 -7.76 7.09 -13.76
CA LYS A 56 -8.32 6.00 -14.56
C LYS A 56 -7.35 5.55 -15.65
N GLU A 57 -6.80 6.47 -16.42
CA GLU A 57 -5.82 6.20 -17.49
C GLU A 57 -4.62 5.41 -16.94
N ALA A 58 -3.98 5.92 -15.89
CA ALA A 58 -2.80 5.28 -15.31
C ALA A 58 -3.13 3.94 -14.62
N ALA A 59 -4.34 3.80 -14.06
CA ALA A 59 -4.79 2.53 -13.50
C ALA A 59 -5.03 1.48 -14.58
N ILE A 60 -5.62 1.86 -15.72
CA ILE A 60 -5.80 0.98 -16.89
C ILE A 60 -4.44 0.50 -17.40
N GLU A 61 -3.44 1.38 -17.46
CA GLU A 61 -2.06 1.02 -17.80
C GLU A 61 -1.43 0.09 -16.75
N PHE A 62 -1.64 0.34 -15.45
CA PHE A 62 -1.20 -0.57 -14.39
C PHE A 62 -1.79 -1.97 -14.57
N ILE A 63 -3.10 -2.07 -14.85
CA ILE A 63 -3.76 -3.35 -15.12
C ILE A 63 -3.15 -4.03 -16.35
N GLU A 64 -2.77 -3.28 -17.38
CA GLU A 64 -2.12 -3.84 -18.57
C GLU A 64 -0.73 -4.44 -18.24
N LEU A 65 0.01 -3.83 -17.31
CA LEU A 65 1.33 -4.29 -16.87
C LEU A 65 1.29 -5.51 -15.95
N MET A 66 0.14 -5.88 -15.42
CA MET A 66 -0.04 -7.11 -14.63
C MET A 66 0.28 -8.35 -15.48
N LYS A 67 0.91 -9.34 -14.85
CA LYS A 67 1.12 -10.66 -15.48
C LYS A 67 -0.23 -11.38 -15.64
N SER A 68 -0.28 -12.37 -16.53
CA SER A 68 -1.51 -13.12 -16.82
C SER A 68 -2.08 -13.89 -15.62
N ASN A 69 -1.25 -14.20 -14.61
CA ASN A 69 -1.64 -14.89 -13.39
C ASN A 69 -1.85 -13.94 -12.19
N ASP A 70 -1.48 -12.66 -12.32
CA ASP A 70 -1.77 -11.66 -11.30
C ASP A 70 -3.28 -11.40 -11.25
N LYS A 71 -3.76 -10.99 -10.07
CA LYS A 71 -5.17 -10.69 -9.86
C LYS A 71 -5.34 -9.35 -9.18
N ALA A 72 -6.46 -8.69 -9.45
CA ALA A 72 -6.85 -7.48 -8.74
C ALA A 72 -8.32 -7.50 -8.34
N PHE A 73 -8.63 -6.88 -7.21
CA PHE A 73 -9.98 -6.41 -6.90
C PHE A 73 -10.00 -4.89 -6.90
N LEU A 74 -11.17 -4.31 -7.16
CA LEU A 74 -11.35 -2.87 -7.27
C LEU A 74 -12.35 -2.40 -6.20
N ILE A 75 -11.90 -1.47 -5.37
CA ILE A 75 -12.76 -0.67 -4.49
C ILE A 75 -12.72 0.75 -5.03
N LYS A 76 -13.88 1.39 -5.17
CA LYS A 76 -13.97 2.84 -5.30
C LYS A 76 -14.56 3.42 -4.03
N PHE A 77 -14.31 4.69 -3.75
CA PHE A 77 -14.91 5.34 -2.61
C PHE A 77 -15.18 6.82 -2.82
N SER A 78 -16.24 7.28 -2.18
CA SER A 78 -16.52 8.70 -1.94
C SER A 78 -17.06 8.85 -0.52
N ASP A 79 -18.37 8.85 -0.29
CA ASP A 79 -18.99 8.90 1.04
C ASP A 79 -18.91 7.55 1.78
N ALA A 80 -18.73 6.46 1.03
CA ALA A 80 -18.55 5.11 1.55
C ALA A 80 -17.74 4.27 0.54
N PRO A 81 -17.06 3.20 0.99
CA PRO A 81 -16.42 2.26 0.08
C PRO A 81 -17.43 1.36 -0.63
N GLU A 82 -17.16 1.07 -1.89
CA GLU A 82 -17.90 0.15 -2.72
C GLU A 82 -16.94 -0.84 -3.39
N LEU A 83 -17.16 -2.14 -3.17
CA LEU A 83 -16.49 -3.18 -3.95
C LEU A 83 -17.13 -3.23 -5.35
N VAL A 84 -16.39 -2.74 -6.34
CA VAL A 84 -16.84 -2.73 -7.73
C VAL A 84 -16.62 -4.09 -8.37
N GLN A 85 -15.46 -4.69 -8.10
CA GLN A 85 -15.06 -5.95 -8.71
C GLN A 85 -14.27 -6.78 -7.70
N GLY A 86 -14.71 -8.02 -7.48
CA GLY A 86 -13.96 -9.02 -6.71
C GLY A 86 -12.68 -9.46 -7.42
N LEU A 87 -11.82 -10.18 -6.69
CA LEU A 87 -10.48 -10.58 -7.15
C LEU A 87 -10.52 -11.45 -8.42
N ILE A 88 -10.07 -10.89 -9.55
CA ILE A 88 -10.04 -11.55 -10.87
C ILE A 88 -8.74 -11.28 -11.61
N SER A 89 -8.41 -12.12 -12.59
CA SER A 89 -7.28 -11.92 -13.53
C SER A 89 -7.73 -11.38 -14.90
N ASP A 90 -9.03 -11.21 -15.14
CA ASP A 90 -9.54 -10.64 -16.39
C ASP A 90 -9.27 -9.14 -16.43
N ARG A 91 -8.12 -8.79 -17.03
CA ARG A 91 -7.65 -7.41 -17.22
C ARG A 91 -8.67 -6.54 -17.95
N ARG A 92 -9.34 -7.07 -18.97
CA ARG A 92 -10.33 -6.31 -19.75
C ARG A 92 -11.54 -5.96 -18.87
N LYS A 93 -12.02 -6.90 -18.06
CA LYS A 93 -13.11 -6.63 -17.12
C LYS A 93 -12.71 -5.58 -16.09
N LEU A 94 -11.50 -5.65 -15.53
CA LEU A 94 -10.99 -4.64 -14.59
C LEU A 94 -10.91 -3.25 -15.22
N GLN A 95 -10.37 -3.14 -16.44
CA GLN A 95 -10.28 -1.88 -17.19
C GLN A 95 -11.68 -1.29 -17.44
N GLN A 96 -12.63 -2.11 -17.88
CA GLN A 96 -14.02 -1.69 -18.10
C GLN A 96 -14.67 -1.11 -16.84
N GLU A 97 -14.48 -1.74 -15.67
CA GLU A 97 -15.03 -1.21 -14.42
C GLU A 97 -14.43 0.16 -14.05
N ILE A 98 -13.12 0.35 -14.27
CA ILE A 98 -12.43 1.63 -14.02
C ILE A 98 -12.96 2.74 -14.93
N GLU A 99 -13.23 2.45 -16.20
CA GLU A 99 -13.77 3.42 -17.17
C GLU A 99 -15.08 4.07 -16.71
N TYR A 100 -15.92 3.32 -15.99
CA TYR A 100 -17.21 3.79 -15.48
C TYR A 100 -17.12 4.61 -14.19
N PHE A 101 -15.94 4.82 -13.63
CA PHE A 101 -15.80 5.67 -12.44
C PHE A 101 -16.19 7.11 -12.75
N GLN A 102 -17.00 7.68 -11.85
CA GLN A 102 -17.52 9.03 -11.92
C GLN A 102 -17.30 9.71 -10.58
N PRO A 103 -17.01 11.03 -10.56
CA PRO A 103 -16.80 11.76 -9.33
C PRO A 103 -18.14 11.89 -8.57
N LEU A 104 -18.08 11.65 -7.26
CA LEU A 104 -19.17 11.73 -6.30
C LEU A 104 -18.80 12.74 -5.20
N HIS A 105 -19.44 12.69 -4.03
CA HIS A 105 -19.20 13.62 -2.92
C HIS A 105 -18.57 12.88 -1.73
N GLY A 106 -17.96 13.63 -0.81
CA GLY A 106 -17.32 13.09 0.39
C GLY A 106 -16.09 12.21 0.11
N THR A 107 -15.33 11.93 1.17
CA THR A 107 -14.06 11.19 1.12
C THR A 107 -13.91 10.36 2.40
N ALA A 108 -14.48 9.15 2.43
CA ALA A 108 -14.40 8.16 3.50
C ALA A 108 -13.14 7.28 3.33
N LEU A 109 -11.98 7.93 3.37
CA LEU A 109 -10.69 7.30 3.10
C LEU A 109 -10.40 6.16 4.08
N TYR A 110 -10.56 6.38 5.39
CA TYR A 110 -10.18 5.39 6.40
C TYR A 110 -11.05 4.12 6.34
N ASP A 111 -12.36 4.27 6.17
CA ASP A 111 -13.28 3.14 6.02
C ASP A 111 -12.95 2.33 4.76
N SER A 112 -12.54 3.01 3.68
CA SER A 112 -12.20 2.38 2.41
C SER A 112 -10.90 1.61 2.45
N VAL A 113 -9.87 2.17 3.09
CA VAL A 113 -8.62 1.46 3.33
C VAL A 113 -8.84 0.29 4.28
N TYR A 114 -9.66 0.44 5.31
CA TYR A 114 -10.01 -0.65 6.22
C TYR A 114 -10.65 -1.83 5.48
N MET A 115 -11.63 -1.56 4.60
CA MET A 115 -12.25 -2.59 3.76
C MET A 115 -11.23 -3.25 2.83
N GLY A 116 -10.36 -2.45 2.19
CA GLY A 116 -9.27 -2.96 1.36
C GLY A 116 -8.34 -3.90 2.11
N VAL A 117 -7.91 -3.54 3.33
CA VAL A 117 -7.09 -4.37 4.22
C VAL A 117 -7.82 -5.67 4.56
N GLU A 118 -9.09 -5.60 4.96
CA GLU A 118 -9.87 -6.79 5.31
C GLU A 118 -9.95 -7.75 4.12
N MET A 119 -10.23 -7.24 2.92
CA MET A 119 -10.36 -8.06 1.72
C MET A 119 -9.04 -8.68 1.29
N ILE A 120 -7.97 -7.87 1.19
CA ILE A 120 -6.68 -8.35 0.70
C ILE A 120 -6.02 -9.31 1.68
N SER A 121 -6.27 -9.18 2.99
CA SER A 121 -5.74 -10.10 4.01
C SER A 121 -6.25 -11.55 3.87
N LYS A 122 -7.38 -11.75 3.20
CA LYS A 122 -7.96 -13.07 2.92
C LYS A 122 -7.28 -13.75 1.72
N VAL A 123 -6.48 -13.00 0.96
CA VAL A 123 -5.81 -13.48 -0.24
C VAL A 123 -4.44 -14.04 0.14
N LYS A 124 -4.15 -15.24 -0.35
CA LYS A 124 -2.83 -15.87 -0.21
C LYS A 124 -1.89 -15.33 -1.28
N ASP A 125 -0.60 -15.38 -0.98
CA ASP A 125 0.48 -15.03 -1.91
C ASP A 125 0.53 -13.55 -2.29
N ARG A 126 1.53 -12.84 -1.73
CA ARG A 126 1.92 -11.47 -2.09
C ARG A 126 0.74 -10.47 -2.19
N PRO A 127 -0.04 -10.30 -1.11
CA PRO A 127 -1.07 -9.26 -1.05
C PRO A 127 -0.43 -7.88 -1.02
N ALA A 128 -0.84 -6.99 -1.93
CA ALA A 128 -0.47 -5.57 -1.89
C ALA A 128 -1.71 -4.70 -2.04
N LEU A 129 -1.94 -3.81 -1.08
CA LEU A 129 -3.00 -2.81 -1.18
C LEU A 129 -2.43 -1.53 -1.79
N VAL A 130 -3.03 -1.04 -2.86
CA VAL A 130 -2.64 0.20 -3.54
C VAL A 130 -3.79 1.20 -3.42
N ILE A 131 -3.51 2.38 -2.86
CA ILE A 131 -4.48 3.45 -2.65
C ILE A 131 -4.12 4.61 -3.57
N LEU A 132 -5.12 5.16 -4.24
CA LEU A 132 -4.99 6.34 -5.08
C LEU A 132 -5.99 7.40 -4.65
N THR A 133 -5.50 8.54 -4.13
CA THR A 133 -6.35 9.62 -3.60
C THR A 133 -5.65 10.96 -3.67
N ASP A 134 -6.43 12.04 -3.79
CA ASP A 134 -5.97 13.42 -3.69
C ASP A 134 -6.30 14.07 -2.33
N GLY A 135 -7.00 13.34 -1.46
CA GLY A 135 -7.86 13.93 -0.45
C GLY A 135 -7.45 13.69 1.00
N VAL A 136 -8.14 14.41 1.87
CA VAL A 136 -8.19 14.19 3.33
C VAL A 136 -9.52 13.53 3.64
N ASP A 137 -9.56 12.68 4.65
CA ASP A 137 -10.81 12.09 5.13
C ASP A 137 -11.81 13.19 5.56
N GLU A 138 -12.87 13.39 4.79
CA GLU A 138 -13.85 14.47 5.01
C GLU A 138 -15.25 14.09 4.51
N ASN A 139 -16.30 14.50 5.24
CA ASN A 139 -17.67 14.33 4.77
C ASN A 139 -18.00 15.30 3.61
N ALA A 140 -19.07 15.04 2.87
CA ALA A 140 -19.47 15.89 1.74
C ALA A 140 -19.67 17.37 2.09
N ALA A 141 -20.09 17.67 3.34
CA ALA A 141 -20.28 19.03 3.84
C ALA A 141 -18.98 19.73 4.26
N ARG A 142 -17.84 19.01 4.33
CA ARG A 142 -16.54 19.47 4.84
C ARG A 142 -16.58 20.04 6.26
N THR A 143 -17.45 19.48 7.09
CA THR A 143 -17.65 19.91 8.48
C THR A 143 -17.10 18.91 9.49
N GLY A 144 -16.70 17.72 9.04
CA GLY A 144 -16.23 16.64 9.89
C GLY A 144 -15.60 15.50 9.09
N PRO A 145 -15.19 14.41 9.76
CA PRO A 145 -14.59 13.25 9.11
C PRO A 145 -15.58 12.58 8.15
N GLY A 146 -15.05 12.01 7.07
CA GLY A 146 -15.82 11.21 6.11
C GLY A 146 -15.98 9.77 6.58
N SER A 147 -15.00 9.27 7.34
CA SER A 147 -15.00 7.92 7.88
C SER A 147 -15.48 7.85 9.33
N VAL A 148 -16.02 6.68 9.70
CA VAL A 148 -16.27 6.34 11.10
C VAL A 148 -15.01 5.83 11.81
N ARG A 149 -14.08 5.21 11.05
CA ARG A 149 -12.79 4.74 11.58
C ARG A 149 -11.77 5.87 11.68
N THR A 150 -10.70 5.60 12.41
CA THR A 150 -9.54 6.48 12.55
C THR A 150 -8.31 5.93 11.84
N LEU A 151 -7.37 6.83 11.48
CA LEU A 151 -6.06 6.45 10.92
C LEU A 151 -5.37 5.34 11.73
N ARG A 152 -5.37 5.46 13.06
CA ARG A 152 -4.72 4.51 13.96
C ARG A 152 -5.35 3.12 13.86
N GLU A 153 -6.67 3.02 13.87
CA GLU A 153 -7.36 1.72 13.77
C GLU A 153 -7.04 1.01 12.46
N VAL A 154 -6.97 1.75 11.35
CA VAL A 154 -6.63 1.20 10.04
C VAL A 154 -5.19 0.69 10.01
N VAL A 155 -4.23 1.48 10.50
CA VAL A 155 -2.81 1.09 10.56
C VAL A 155 -2.60 -0.12 11.47
N ASP A 156 -3.19 -0.12 12.67
CA ASP A 156 -3.07 -1.23 13.62
C ASP A 156 -3.68 -2.52 13.03
N PHE A 157 -4.80 -2.40 12.30
CA PHE A 157 -5.44 -3.52 11.61
C PHE A 157 -4.58 -4.08 10.47
N ALA A 158 -4.03 -3.21 9.61
CA ALA A 158 -3.13 -3.61 8.53
C ALA A 158 -1.87 -4.30 9.06
N LYS A 159 -1.26 -3.75 10.12
CA LYS A 159 -0.09 -4.35 10.78
C LYS A 159 -0.41 -5.73 11.36
N LYS A 160 -1.57 -5.90 12.01
CA LYS A 160 -2.01 -7.18 12.58
C LYS A 160 -2.20 -8.27 11.52
N LEU A 161 -2.62 -7.88 10.32
CA LEU A 161 -2.90 -8.78 9.20
C LEU A 161 -1.73 -8.91 8.21
N ASP A 162 -0.60 -8.26 8.48
CA ASP A 162 0.59 -8.24 7.60
C ASP A 162 0.31 -7.74 6.17
N VAL A 163 -0.60 -6.77 6.05
CA VAL A 163 -0.93 -6.13 4.77
C VAL A 163 -0.04 -4.89 4.57
N GLN A 164 0.69 -4.85 3.47
CA GLN A 164 1.43 -3.67 3.03
C GLN A 164 0.52 -2.74 2.24
N ILE A 165 0.62 -1.45 2.54
CA ILE A 165 -0.13 -0.40 1.87
C ILE A 165 0.82 0.47 1.05
N PHE A 166 0.53 0.63 -0.24
CA PHE A 166 1.20 1.54 -1.15
C PHE A 166 0.25 2.68 -1.44
N SER A 167 0.66 3.91 -1.14
CA SER A 167 -0.22 5.08 -1.22
C SER A 167 0.29 6.01 -2.29
N ILE A 168 -0.57 6.43 -3.20
CA ILE A 168 -0.26 7.34 -4.28
C ILE A 168 -1.12 8.60 -4.10
N GLY A 169 -0.44 9.69 -3.74
CA GLY A 169 -1.05 11.00 -3.59
C GLY A 169 -1.14 11.74 -4.92
N LEU A 170 -2.34 12.12 -5.33
CA LEU A 170 -2.59 12.90 -6.54
C LEU A 170 -2.82 14.39 -6.26
N GLY A 171 -2.35 15.25 -7.17
CA GLY A 171 -2.65 16.68 -7.13
C GLY A 171 -1.65 17.51 -6.33
N ARG A 172 -1.38 18.73 -6.80
CA ARG A 172 -0.31 19.60 -6.28
C ARG A 172 -0.53 20.04 -4.83
N GLU A 173 -1.78 20.06 -4.39
CA GLU A 173 -2.21 20.40 -3.04
C GLU A 173 -1.63 19.48 -1.96
N LEU A 174 -1.34 18.22 -2.28
CA LEU A 174 -0.71 17.30 -1.33
C LEU A 174 0.74 17.67 -1.02
N ARG A 175 1.44 18.38 -1.92
CA ARG A 175 2.82 18.84 -1.69
C ARG A 175 2.93 20.16 -0.95
N MET A 176 1.82 20.80 -0.61
CA MET A 176 1.87 21.94 0.30
C MET A 176 2.41 21.45 1.65
N ARG A 177 3.54 22.01 2.10
CA ARG A 177 4.18 21.64 3.38
C ARG A 177 3.14 21.62 4.50
N GLY A 178 3.00 20.47 5.17
CA GLY A 178 2.03 20.28 6.25
C GLY A 178 0.64 19.82 5.80
N SER A 179 0.48 19.39 4.54
CA SER A 179 -0.75 18.73 4.09
C SER A 179 -1.09 17.54 4.98
N LYS A 180 -2.25 17.62 5.65
CA LYS A 180 -2.78 16.51 6.46
C LYS A 180 -2.92 15.23 5.63
N GLY A 181 -3.24 15.36 4.35
CA GLY A 181 -3.38 14.23 3.42
C GLY A 181 -2.05 13.50 3.19
N GLU A 182 -0.96 14.22 2.88
CA GLU A 182 0.35 13.58 2.68
C GLU A 182 0.80 12.83 3.96
N GLY A 183 0.64 13.45 5.13
CA GLY A 183 1.00 12.81 6.40
C GLY A 183 0.22 11.52 6.68
N VAL A 184 -1.06 11.49 6.33
CA VAL A 184 -1.92 10.29 6.42
C VAL A 184 -1.43 9.19 5.47
N LEU A 185 -1.20 9.51 4.19
CA LEU A 185 -0.78 8.53 3.19
C LEU A 185 0.62 7.96 3.49
N ARG A 186 1.55 8.81 3.95
CA ARG A 186 2.84 8.35 4.45
C ARG A 186 2.69 7.42 5.65
N THR A 187 1.82 7.76 6.60
CA THR A 187 1.58 6.94 7.78
C THR A 187 1.04 5.56 7.38
N PHE A 188 0.10 5.47 6.44
CA PHE A 188 -0.36 4.18 5.92
C PHE A 188 0.77 3.36 5.34
N SER A 189 1.56 3.96 4.45
CA SER A 189 2.61 3.23 3.76
C SER A 189 3.78 2.83 4.66
N GLU A 190 4.39 3.82 5.32
CA GLU A 190 5.63 3.64 6.08
C GLU A 190 5.43 2.72 7.30
N GLN A 191 4.28 2.81 7.99
CA GLN A 191 4.02 1.95 9.15
C GLN A 191 3.62 0.51 8.79
N THR A 192 3.16 0.28 7.57
CA THR A 192 2.79 -1.07 7.09
C THR A 192 3.88 -1.72 6.25
N GLY A 193 4.97 -1.00 5.96
CA GLY A 193 6.11 -1.48 5.18
C GLY A 193 5.91 -1.40 3.67
N GLY A 194 4.99 -0.55 3.20
CA GLY A 194 4.90 -0.14 1.79
C GLY A 194 5.48 1.26 1.57
N SER A 195 5.22 1.82 0.39
CA SER A 195 5.82 3.09 -0.05
C SER A 195 4.76 4.17 -0.31
N TYR A 196 5.11 5.42 -0.02
CA TYR A 196 4.32 6.58 -0.43
C TYR A 196 4.92 7.20 -1.69
N PHE A 197 4.06 7.50 -2.65
CA PHE A 197 4.41 8.17 -3.88
C PHE A 197 3.56 9.42 -4.07
N PHE A 198 4.14 10.42 -4.70
CA PHE A 198 3.44 11.65 -5.04
C PHE A 198 3.41 11.84 -6.56
N ALA A 199 2.21 11.98 -7.13
CA ALA A 199 1.97 12.21 -8.54
C ALA A 199 1.27 13.58 -8.74
N PRO A 200 2.02 14.63 -9.14
CA PRO A 200 1.44 15.90 -9.57
C PRO A 200 0.88 15.83 -11.00
N SER A 201 1.23 14.80 -11.77
CA SER A 201 0.92 14.65 -13.20
C SER A 201 0.60 13.20 -13.57
N ALA A 202 -0.05 13.00 -14.71
CA ALA A 202 -0.39 11.67 -15.22
C ALA A 202 0.85 10.85 -15.59
N SER A 203 1.86 11.47 -16.21
CA SER A 203 3.10 10.79 -16.57
C SER A 203 3.89 10.30 -15.35
N GLU A 204 3.87 11.06 -14.26
CA GLU A 204 4.48 10.60 -13.00
C GLU A 204 3.69 9.46 -12.38
N LEU A 205 2.36 9.47 -12.50
CA LEU A 205 1.50 8.41 -12.00
C LEU A 205 1.78 7.06 -12.69
N GLU A 206 1.96 7.03 -14.01
CA GLU A 206 2.38 5.84 -14.74
C GLU A 206 3.72 5.29 -14.20
N GLN A 207 4.72 6.16 -14.07
CA GLN A 207 6.05 5.77 -13.57
C GLN A 207 5.99 5.23 -12.14
N ILE A 208 5.15 5.81 -11.30
CA ILE A 208 4.89 5.35 -9.95
C ILE A 208 4.29 3.96 -9.97
N PHE A 209 3.28 3.69 -10.80
CA PHE A 209 2.67 2.36 -10.91
C PHE A 209 3.68 1.29 -11.35
N ARG A 210 4.54 1.59 -12.33
CA ARG A 210 5.65 0.71 -12.71
C ARG A 210 6.61 0.46 -11.55
N THR A 211 6.81 1.46 -10.70
CA THR A 211 7.63 1.33 -9.49
C THR A 211 6.95 0.45 -8.45
N VAL A 212 5.64 0.61 -8.21
CA VAL A 212 4.86 -0.26 -7.31
C VAL A 212 4.93 -1.72 -7.76
N ILE A 213 4.71 -2.01 -9.05
CA ILE A 213 4.81 -3.39 -9.57
C ILE A 213 6.20 -3.96 -9.34
N ARG A 214 7.26 -3.16 -9.54
CA ARG A 214 8.65 -3.59 -9.30
C ARG A 214 8.94 -3.79 -7.82
N GLU A 215 8.45 -2.90 -6.96
CA GLU A 215 8.60 -2.98 -5.52
C GLU A 215 7.92 -4.22 -4.97
N VAL A 216 6.62 -4.38 -5.21
CA VAL A 216 5.90 -5.62 -4.86
C VAL A 216 6.58 -6.82 -5.52
N GLY A 217 6.98 -6.67 -6.78
CA GLY A 217 7.79 -7.56 -7.64
C GLY A 217 9.02 -8.16 -6.99
N SER A 218 9.75 -7.33 -6.25
CA SER A 218 11.09 -7.59 -5.70
C SER A 218 11.08 -7.89 -4.20
N GLN A 219 9.90 -8.19 -3.65
CA GLN A 219 9.77 -8.52 -2.25
C GLN A 219 10.43 -9.85 -1.90
N SER A 220 11.16 -9.83 -0.79
CA SER A 220 11.63 -11.02 -0.10
C SER A 220 10.85 -11.21 1.20
N LYS A 221 10.54 -12.46 1.52
CA LYS A 221 10.01 -12.82 2.83
C LYS A 221 11.19 -13.06 3.78
N LEU A 222 11.33 -12.19 4.78
CA LEU A 222 12.26 -12.39 5.89
C LEU A 222 11.61 -13.30 6.93
N SER A 223 12.25 -14.42 7.23
CA SER A 223 11.86 -15.36 8.28
C SER A 223 13.05 -15.56 9.22
N PHE A 224 12.83 -15.57 10.53
CA PHE A 224 13.90 -15.77 11.51
C PHE A 224 13.35 -16.41 12.78
N VAL A 225 14.25 -16.93 13.61
CA VAL A 225 13.93 -17.37 14.97
C VAL A 225 14.22 -16.19 15.92
N PRO A 226 13.24 -15.70 16.69
CA PRO A 226 13.45 -14.63 17.66
C PRO A 226 14.59 -14.96 18.65
N PRO A 227 15.63 -14.13 18.79
CA PRO A 227 16.76 -14.38 19.70
C PRO A 227 16.34 -14.58 21.16
N SER A 228 15.26 -13.92 21.57
CA SER A 228 14.71 -13.99 22.93
C SER A 228 13.74 -15.17 23.14
N GLY A 229 13.48 -15.97 22.11
CA GLY A 229 12.43 -17.00 22.14
C GLY A 229 11.02 -16.43 22.08
N ALA A 230 10.83 -15.25 21.47
CA ALA A 230 9.58 -14.49 21.47
C ALA A 230 8.37 -15.34 21.02
N ASN A 231 7.56 -15.68 22.01
CA ASN A 231 6.18 -16.15 21.92
C ASN A 231 5.43 -15.57 23.13
N ASP A 232 5.50 -14.25 23.27
CA ASP A 232 5.04 -13.49 24.43
C ASP A 232 3.77 -12.67 24.15
N GLY A 233 3.27 -12.70 22.91
CA GLY A 233 2.12 -11.89 22.49
C GLY A 233 2.43 -10.40 22.35
N ALA A 234 3.71 -10.00 22.36
CA ALA A 234 4.12 -8.60 22.32
C ALA A 234 4.55 -8.14 20.91
N TRP A 235 4.56 -6.82 20.74
CA TRP A 235 5.11 -6.19 19.55
C TRP A 235 6.63 -6.04 19.70
N HIS A 236 7.37 -6.53 18.72
CA HIS A 236 8.82 -6.39 18.63
C HIS A 236 9.22 -5.53 17.44
N THR A 237 10.36 -4.86 17.56
CA THR A 237 10.93 -4.01 16.51
C THR A 237 11.97 -4.78 15.71
N ILE A 238 11.92 -4.63 14.40
CA ILE A 238 12.93 -5.14 13.47
C ILE A 238 13.73 -3.98 12.93
N GLU A 239 15.05 -4.15 12.88
CA GLU A 239 15.98 -3.24 12.22
C GLU A 239 16.77 -4.01 11.17
N LEU A 240 16.79 -3.49 9.94
CA LEU A 240 17.60 -4.00 8.83
C LEU A 240 18.71 -3.00 8.50
N GLY A 241 19.91 -3.51 8.27
CA GLY A 241 21.06 -2.68 7.91
C GLY A 241 22.15 -3.44 7.16
N ILE A 242 23.09 -2.71 6.59
CA ILE A 242 24.36 -3.27 6.11
C ILE A 242 25.48 -2.65 6.94
N PRO A 243 26.26 -3.44 7.71
CA PRO A 243 27.28 -2.89 8.61
C PRO A 243 28.27 -1.94 7.93
N THR A 244 28.59 -2.21 6.67
CA THR A 244 29.55 -1.43 5.86
C THR A 244 28.91 -0.27 5.09
N ARG A 245 27.58 -0.18 5.03
CA ARG A 245 26.83 0.81 4.24
C ARG A 245 25.60 1.28 5.01
N LYS A 246 25.83 2.16 5.98
CA LYS A 246 24.79 2.72 6.88
C LYS A 246 23.86 3.70 6.17
N GLU A 247 24.24 4.20 5.01
CA GLU A 247 23.46 5.10 4.17
C GLU A 247 22.34 4.38 3.40
N LEU A 248 22.42 3.04 3.29
CA LEU A 248 21.40 2.27 2.59
C LEU A 248 20.15 2.14 3.47
N THR A 249 19.01 2.47 2.87
CA THR A 249 17.70 2.33 3.50
C THR A 249 16.96 1.16 2.86
N PHE A 250 16.17 0.48 3.68
CA PHE A 250 15.35 -0.65 3.26
C PHE A 250 13.89 -0.28 3.47
N ILE A 251 13.02 -0.74 2.56
CA ILE A 251 11.57 -0.63 2.71
C ILE A 251 11.09 -1.97 3.30
N TYR A 252 10.61 -1.95 4.53
CA TYR A 252 10.14 -3.13 5.23
C TYR A 252 9.19 -2.74 6.36
N LYS A 253 8.46 -3.73 6.88
CA LYS A 253 7.61 -3.55 8.05
C LYS A 253 8.49 -3.52 9.32
N PRO A 254 8.52 -2.40 10.07
CA PRO A 254 9.48 -2.23 11.17
C PRO A 254 9.09 -2.96 12.46
N THR A 255 7.89 -3.55 12.52
CA THR A 255 7.40 -4.25 13.72
C THR A 255 6.64 -5.51 13.36
N TYR A 256 6.66 -6.49 14.26
CA TYR A 256 5.85 -7.69 14.14
C TYR A 256 5.27 -8.08 15.50
N LEU A 257 4.17 -8.84 15.49
CA LEU A 257 3.55 -9.38 16.69
C LEU A 257 4.03 -10.82 16.87
N ALA A 258 4.75 -11.11 17.96
CA ALA A 258 5.11 -12.47 18.33
C ALA A 258 3.84 -13.21 18.80
N LYS A 259 3.62 -14.42 18.29
CA LYS A 259 2.40 -15.22 18.50
C LYS A 259 2.72 -16.65 18.87
#